data_AF-A0A554J6X4-F1
#
_entry.id   AF-A0A554J6X4-F1
#
_cell.length_a   1.000
_cell.length_b   1.000
_cell.length_c   1.000
_cell.angle_alpha   90.00
_cell.angle_beta   90.00
_cell.angle_gamma   90.00
#
_symmetry.space_group_name_H-M   'P 1'
#
loop_
_entity.id
_entity.type
_entity.pdbx_description
1 polymer ?
#
loop_
_entity_poly.entity_id
_entity_poly.type
_entity_poly.pdbx_seq_one_letter_code
_entity_poly.pdbx_strand_id
1 'polypeptide(L)'
;MPISETVEEIDTKIPFLKSLKNDEDLIRRFQLQIASIKDLKPKRPDFINIVNKIAAQTPEGIIFSNMSFTNSTGKVSLKLTGVAQNNDQLATLIFGLKSDPTFSGITLSSISLD
;
A
#
# COMPACT_ATOMS: atom_id res chain seq x y z
N MET A 1 -7.79 -61.86 22.58
CA MET A 1 -8.76 -60.87 22.07
C MET A 1 -8.08 -59.52 22.02
N PRO A 2 -7.97 -58.85 20.84
CA PRO A 2 -7.61 -57.42 20.83
C PRO A 2 -8.45 -56.54 19.87
N ILE A 3 -9.40 -57.11 19.12
CA ILE A 3 -10.14 -56.38 18.06
C ILE A 3 -11.23 -55.45 18.65
N SER A 4 -11.75 -55.76 19.84
CA SER A 4 -12.83 -54.99 20.48
C SER A 4 -12.36 -53.62 21.00
N GLU A 5 -11.21 -53.57 21.67
CA GLU A 5 -10.68 -52.32 22.26
C GLU A 5 -10.23 -51.32 21.19
N THR A 6 -9.71 -51.82 20.06
CA THR A 6 -9.30 -50.96 18.94
C THR A 6 -10.48 -50.33 18.21
N VAL A 7 -11.63 -51.00 18.16
CA VAL A 7 -12.85 -50.46 17.54
C VAL A 7 -13.50 -49.39 18.44
N GLU A 8 -13.55 -49.60 19.76
CA GLU A 8 -14.02 -48.57 20.71
C GLU A 8 -13.15 -47.31 20.71
N GLU A 9 -11.82 -47.46 20.60
CA GLU A 9 -10.93 -46.32 20.44
C GLU A 9 -11.14 -45.56 19.13
N ILE A 10 -11.51 -46.24 18.05
CA ILE A 10 -11.81 -45.61 16.76
C ILE A 10 -13.14 -44.87 16.83
N ASP A 11 -14.18 -45.49 17.40
CA ASP A 11 -15.51 -44.90 17.52
C ASP A 11 -15.55 -43.68 18.45
N THR A 12 -14.66 -43.62 19.44
CA THR A 12 -14.49 -42.43 20.31
C THR A 12 -13.67 -41.31 19.66
N LYS A 13 -12.74 -41.64 18.75
CA LYS A 13 -11.91 -40.66 18.03
C LYS A 13 -12.64 -39.99 16.85
N ILE A 14 -13.62 -40.65 16.22
CA ILE A 14 -14.40 -40.08 15.10
C ILE A 14 -15.17 -38.79 15.48
N PRO A 15 -15.92 -38.73 16.60
CA PRO A 15 -16.59 -37.52 17.07
C PRO A 15 -15.60 -36.39 17.38
N PHE A 16 -14.46 -36.73 17.97
CA PHE A 16 -13.39 -35.79 18.26
C PHE A 16 -12.82 -35.17 16.96
N LEU A 17 -12.50 -35.99 15.95
CA LEU A 17 -12.06 -35.50 14.64
C LEU A 17 -13.14 -34.64 13.94
N LYS A 18 -14.41 -35.01 14.06
CA LYS A 18 -15.53 -34.19 13.54
C LYS A 18 -15.63 -32.84 14.25
N SER A 19 -15.36 -32.78 15.55
CA SER A 19 -15.37 -31.52 16.31
C SER A 19 -14.25 -30.57 15.85
N LEU A 20 -13.07 -31.11 15.55
CA LEU A 20 -11.90 -30.35 15.10
C LEU A 20 -12.05 -29.80 13.67
N LYS A 21 -12.88 -30.43 12.84
CA LYS A 21 -13.13 -30.00 11.45
C LYS A 21 -13.67 -28.57 11.36
N ASN A 22 -14.50 -28.15 12.31
CA ASN A 22 -15.04 -26.80 12.35
C ASN A 22 -13.95 -25.75 12.63
N ASP A 23 -13.02 -26.09 13.54
CA ASP A 23 -11.87 -25.25 13.87
C ASP A 23 -10.89 -25.19 12.70
N GLU A 24 -10.66 -26.30 12.00
CA GLU A 24 -9.85 -26.36 10.78
C GLU A 24 -10.41 -25.44 9.68
N ASP A 25 -11.73 -25.50 9.43
CA ASP A 25 -12.38 -24.63 8.45
C ASP A 25 -12.30 -23.15 8.85
N LEU A 26 -12.37 -22.85 10.14
CA LEU A 26 -12.17 -21.50 10.66
C LEU A 26 -10.73 -21.01 10.45
N ILE A 27 -9.74 -21.83 10.82
CA ILE A 27 -8.32 -21.54 10.62
C ILE A 27 -8.02 -21.29 9.13
N ARG A 28 -8.55 -22.14 8.24
CA ARG A 28 -8.37 -22.00 6.79
C ARG A 28 -8.95 -20.69 6.26
N ARG A 29 -10.13 -20.28 6.73
CA ARG A 29 -10.73 -18.98 6.37
C ARG A 29 -9.87 -17.80 6.83
N PHE A 30 -9.36 -17.84 8.05
CA PHE A 30 -8.46 -16.80 8.55
C PHE A 30 -7.15 -16.73 7.77
N GLN A 31 -6.57 -17.88 7.41
CA GLN A 31 -5.36 -17.92 6.59
C GLN A 31 -5.59 -17.28 5.21
N LEU A 32 -6.73 -17.54 4.56
CA LEU A 32 -7.09 -16.90 3.29
C LEU A 32 -7.29 -15.39 3.42
N GLN A 33 -7.93 -14.93 4.50
CA GLN A 33 -8.08 -13.50 4.78
C GLN A 33 -6.74 -12.83 5.03
N ILE A 34 -5.85 -13.45 5.81
CA ILE A 34 -4.49 -12.93 6.07
C ILE A 34 -3.68 -12.90 4.78
N ALA A 35 -3.75 -13.94 3.93
CA ALA A 35 -3.10 -13.96 2.64
C ALA A 35 -3.60 -12.82 1.74
N SER A 36 -4.91 -12.58 1.72
CA SER A 36 -5.52 -11.48 0.98
C SER A 36 -5.07 -10.11 1.52
N ILE A 37 -5.03 -9.92 2.84
CA ILE A 37 -4.53 -8.69 3.46
C ILE A 37 -3.04 -8.48 3.14
N LYS A 38 -2.23 -9.55 3.20
CA LYS A 38 -0.80 -9.51 2.86
C LYS A 38 -0.55 -9.19 1.39
N ASP A 39 -1.42 -9.62 0.48
CA ASP A 39 -1.35 -9.27 -0.94
C ASP A 39 -1.81 -7.82 -1.20
N LEU A 40 -2.80 -7.33 -0.45
CA LEU A 40 -3.34 -5.97 -0.61
C LEU A 40 -2.48 -4.88 0.04
N LYS A 41 -1.76 -5.18 1.13
CA LYS A 41 -0.94 -4.22 1.88
C LYS A 41 0.22 -3.60 1.07
N PRO A 42 1.05 -4.36 0.32
CA PRO A 42 2.11 -3.80 -0.52
C PRO A 42 1.58 -3.11 -1.79
N LYS A 43 0.31 -3.33 -2.16
CA LYS A 43 -0.36 -2.62 -3.28
C LYS A 43 -0.87 -1.24 -2.88
N ARG A 44 -0.75 -0.86 -1.60
CA ARG A 44 -1.10 0.48 -1.13
C ARG A 44 0.09 1.42 -1.32
N PRO A 45 -0.09 2.56 -2.02
CA PRO A 45 0.93 3.57 -2.11
C PRO A 45 1.28 4.10 -0.72
N ASP A 46 2.57 4.22 -0.43
CA ASP A 46 3.03 4.84 0.79
C ASP A 46 2.98 6.38 0.66
N PHE A 47 1.77 6.92 0.78
CA PHE A 47 1.51 8.35 0.61
C PHE A 47 2.31 9.21 1.60
N ILE A 48 2.53 8.71 2.83
CA ILE A 48 3.32 9.43 3.83
C ILE A 48 4.76 9.59 3.34
N ASN A 49 5.38 8.51 2.87
CA ASN A 49 6.74 8.58 2.34
C ASN A 49 6.83 9.42 1.06
N ILE A 50 5.81 9.39 0.21
CA ILE A 50 5.74 10.25 -0.98
C ILE A 50 5.69 11.74 -0.58
N VAL A 51 4.82 12.10 0.37
CA VAL A 51 4.69 13.49 0.85
C VAL A 51 5.99 13.96 1.51
N ASN A 52 6.61 13.12 2.34
CA ASN A 52 7.90 13.45 2.97
C ASN A 52 9.00 13.70 1.93
N LYS A 53 9.05 12.90 0.86
CA LYS A 53 10.02 13.09 -0.23
C LYS A 53 9.78 14.38 -1.00
N ILE A 54 8.51 14.75 -1.25
CA ILE A 54 8.18 16.02 -1.90
C ILE A 54 8.63 17.17 -1.00
N ALA A 55 8.28 17.12 0.29
CA ALA A 55 8.67 18.16 1.25
C ALA A 55 10.19 18.34 1.32
N ALA A 56 10.96 17.25 1.33
CA ALA A 56 12.42 17.30 1.33
C ALA A 56 13.02 17.94 0.07
N GLN A 57 12.31 17.91 -1.07
CA GLN A 57 12.73 18.51 -2.33
C GLN A 57 12.10 19.89 -2.58
N THR A 58 11.26 20.39 -1.65
CA THR A 58 10.53 21.65 -1.79
C THR A 58 11.35 22.79 -1.20
N PRO A 59 11.82 23.77 -2.00
CA PRO A 59 12.46 24.97 -1.49
C PRO A 59 11.48 25.83 -0.69
N GLU A 60 11.99 26.62 0.27
CA GLU A 60 11.17 27.44 1.17
C GLU A 60 10.23 28.43 0.46
N GLY A 61 10.59 28.91 -0.74
CA GLY A 61 9.75 29.83 -1.50
C GLY A 61 8.72 29.17 -2.42
N ILE A 62 8.45 27.87 -2.26
CA ILE A 62 7.32 27.20 -2.91
C ILE A 62 6.21 26.94 -1.91
N ILE A 63 5.01 27.43 -2.24
CA ILE A 63 3.79 27.22 -1.45
C ILE A 63 2.80 26.41 -2.30
N PHE A 64 2.48 25.20 -1.84
CA PHE A 64 1.45 24.39 -2.48
C PHE A 64 0.05 24.80 -2.01
N SER A 65 -0.85 25.02 -2.97
CA SER A 65 -2.27 25.29 -2.72
C SER A 65 -3.12 24.03 -2.85
N ASN A 66 -2.69 23.07 -3.67
CA ASN A 66 -3.41 21.82 -3.86
C ASN A 66 -2.48 20.65 -4.17
N MET A 67 -2.83 19.48 -3.64
CA MET A 67 -2.15 18.21 -3.87
C MET A 67 -3.23 17.13 -4.07
N SER A 68 -3.24 16.49 -5.23
CA SER A 68 -4.19 15.41 -5.52
C SER A 68 -3.50 14.14 -5.99
N PHE A 69 -3.98 13.01 -5.47
CA PHE A 69 -3.54 11.68 -5.85
C PHE A 69 -4.64 10.98 -6.64
N THR A 70 -4.26 10.39 -7.76
CA THR A 70 -5.14 9.54 -8.56
C THR A 70 -4.49 8.17 -8.70
N ASN A 71 -5.21 7.13 -8.31
CA ASN A 71 -4.75 5.74 -8.43
C ASN A 71 -5.43 5.12 -9.66
N SER A 72 -4.63 4.70 -10.63
CA SER A 72 -5.12 4.00 -11.81
C SER A 72 -4.24 2.79 -12.08
N THR A 73 -4.85 1.59 -12.04
CA THR A 73 -4.25 0.31 -12.45
C THR A 73 -2.75 0.16 -12.13
N GLY A 74 -2.40 0.22 -10.84
CA GLY A 74 -1.04 -0.02 -10.35
C GLY A 74 -0.08 1.17 -10.50
N LYS A 75 -0.54 2.32 -10.98
CA LYS A 75 0.23 3.58 -11.01
C LYS A 75 -0.49 4.66 -10.21
N VAL A 76 0.30 5.40 -9.43
CA VAL A 76 -0.17 6.55 -8.66
C VAL A 76 0.29 7.79 -9.39
N SER A 77 -0.67 8.60 -9.82
CA SER A 77 -0.40 9.91 -10.39
C SER A 77 -0.61 10.98 -9.33
N LEU A 78 0.36 11.88 -9.22
CA LEU A 78 0.33 13.01 -8.30
C LEU A 78 0.24 14.30 -9.11
N LYS A 79 -0.71 15.16 -8.76
CA LYS A 79 -0.81 16.52 -9.28
C LYS A 79 -0.58 17.52 -8.15
N LEU A 80 0.39 18.40 -8.34
CA LEU A 80 0.71 19.50 -7.44
C LEU A 80 0.30 20.82 -8.10
N THR A 81 -0.24 21.73 -7.31
CA THR A 81 -0.52 23.10 -7.72
C THR A 81 -0.04 24.02 -6.61
N GLY A 82 0.66 25.09 -6.98
CA GLY A 82 1.27 26.00 -6.03
C GLY A 82 1.88 27.21 -6.72
N VAL A 83 2.46 28.07 -5.90
CA VAL A 83 3.15 29.29 -6.30
C VAL A 83 4.61 29.16 -5.91
N ALA A 84 5.50 29.50 -6.83
CA ALA A 84 6.93 29.64 -6.56
C ALA A 84 7.28 31.13 -6.53
N GLN A 85 8.10 31.55 -5.57
CA GLN A 85 8.51 32.94 -5.44
C GLN A 85 9.40 33.39 -6.60
N ASN A 86 10.16 32.47 -7.19
CA ASN A 86 10.98 32.71 -8.38
C ASN A 86 11.18 31.43 -9.21
N ASN A 87 11.70 31.63 -10.42
CA ASN A 87 11.94 30.55 -11.38
C ASN A 87 13.01 29.56 -10.90
N ASP A 88 14.00 30.02 -10.14
CA ASP A 88 15.10 29.16 -9.66
C ASP A 88 14.59 28.13 -8.64
N GLN A 89 13.68 28.54 -7.75
CA GLN A 89 13.03 27.63 -6.81
C GLN A 89 12.15 26.61 -7.52
N LEU A 90 11.35 27.04 -8.51
CA LEU A 90 10.55 26.12 -9.33
C LEU A 90 11.45 25.09 -10.05
N ALA A 91 12.54 25.56 -10.65
CA ALA A 91 13.51 24.68 -11.29
C ALA A 91 14.13 23.70 -10.29
N THR A 92 14.53 24.18 -9.11
CA THR A 92 15.10 23.36 -8.03
C THR A 92 14.14 22.24 -7.61
N LEU A 93 12.85 22.54 -7.41
CA LEU A 93 11.86 21.52 -7.09
C LEU A 93 11.73 20.48 -8.22
N ILE A 94 11.60 20.93 -9.48
CA ILE A 94 11.42 20.03 -10.62
C ILE A 94 12.65 19.12 -10.79
N PHE A 95 13.86 19.67 -10.67
CA PHE A 95 15.09 18.88 -10.73
C PHE A 95 15.23 17.94 -9.55
N GLY A 96 14.92 18.40 -8.33
CA GLY A 96 14.91 17.59 -7.11
C GLY A 96 14.01 16.37 -7.27
N LEU A 97 12.74 16.59 -7.66
CA LEU A 97 11.80 15.50 -7.93
C LEU A 97 12.29 14.57 -9.06
N LYS A 98 12.89 15.09 -10.13
CA LYS A 98 13.41 14.27 -11.24
C LYS A 98 14.62 13.41 -10.85
N SER A 99 15.39 13.84 -9.86
CA SER A 99 16.56 13.12 -9.38
C SER A 99 16.23 11.99 -8.39
N ASP A 100 15.08 12.04 -7.72
CA ASP A 100 14.66 10.96 -6.83
C ASP A 100 14.01 9.80 -7.63
N PRO A 101 14.53 8.57 -7.53
CA PRO A 101 14.06 7.41 -8.31
C PRO A 101 12.62 6.97 -7.97
N THR A 102 12.03 7.52 -6.90
CA THR A 102 10.64 7.25 -6.51
C THR A 102 9.64 7.91 -7.45
N PHE A 103 10.04 8.99 -8.12
CA PHE A 103 9.20 9.71 -9.05
C PHE A 103 9.59 9.39 -10.48
N SER A 104 8.59 9.32 -11.34
CA SER A 104 8.78 9.13 -12.78
C SER A 104 7.73 9.93 -13.53
N GLY A 105 8.05 10.34 -14.77
CA GLY A 105 7.11 11.08 -15.61
C GLY A 105 6.76 12.48 -15.09
N ILE A 106 7.70 13.17 -14.43
CA ILE A 106 7.48 14.53 -13.93
C ILE A 106 7.34 15.50 -15.10
N THR A 107 6.16 16.13 -15.18
CA THR A 107 5.81 17.13 -16.20
C THR A 107 5.28 18.39 -15.54
N LEU A 108 5.69 19.54 -16.05
CA LEU A 108 5.10 20.82 -15.69
C LEU A 108 3.93 21.11 -16.63
N SER A 109 2.70 21.07 -16.11
CA SER A 109 1.49 21.18 -16.94
C SER A 109 1.21 22.60 -17.42
N SER A 110 1.40 23.59 -16.54
CA SER A 110 1.08 24.99 -16.83
C SER A 110 1.87 25.91 -15.91
N ILE A 111 2.27 27.07 -16.44
CA ILE A 111 2.83 28.18 -15.67
C ILE A 111 1.98 29.41 -15.98
N SER A 112 1.59 30.15 -14.95
CA SER A 112 1.04 31.48 -15.07
C SER A 112 2.00 32.44 -14.38
N LEU A 113 2.19 33.62 -14.97
CA LEU A 113 2.97 34.71 -14.41
C LEU A 113 1.97 35.85 -14.19
N ASP A 114 1.83 36.27 -12.93
CA ASP A 114 1.10 37.49 -12.57
C ASP A 114 2.02 38.72 -12.66
#